data_AF-A0A7C3CW43-F1
#
_entry.id   AF-A0A7C3CW43-F1
#
_cell.length_a   1.000
_cell.length_b   1.000
_cell.length_c   1.000
_cell.angle_alpha   90.00
_cell.angle_beta   90.00
_cell.angle_gamma   90.00
#
_symmetry.space_group_name_H-M   'P 1'
#
loop_
_entity.id
_entity.type
_entity.pdbx_description
1 polymer ?
#
loop_
_entity_poly.entity_id
_entity_poly.type
_entity_poly.pdbx_seq_one_letter_code
_entity_poly.pdbx_strand_id
1 'polypeptide(L)'
;MENEKNLIMKPKGSLSDSKIEVDAVGKEEEFKNKAVLLFEKILEDFYSEDFTERDIRDAFSKLSGDKGYRRKRELQYLIEEGLLDYDEENKNYKINHASPKVAIIMENGLNAKNN
;
A
#
# COMPACT_ATOMS: atom_id res chain seq x y z
N MET A 1 -48.14 46.91 12.10
CA MET A 1 -47.61 46.54 13.44
C MET A 1 -47.61 45.04 13.49
N GLU A 2 -46.41 44.48 13.65
CA GLU A 2 -46.13 43.04 13.70
C GLU A 2 -46.77 42.39 14.93
N ASN A 3 -47.10 41.11 14.82
CA ASN A 3 -47.12 40.21 15.97
C ASN A 3 -46.77 38.79 15.52
N GLU A 4 -45.53 38.42 15.83
CA GLU A 4 -44.99 37.07 15.75
C GLU A 4 -45.74 36.13 16.71
N LYS A 5 -45.87 34.85 16.34
CA LYS A 5 -45.64 33.73 17.27
C LYS A 5 -45.31 32.45 16.50
N ASN A 6 -44.00 32.26 16.36
CA ASN A 6 -43.24 31.00 16.39
C ASN A 6 -44.00 29.68 16.23
N LEU A 7 -43.94 29.15 15.00
CA LEU A 7 -44.07 27.73 14.74
C LEU A 7 -42.66 27.10 14.88
N ILE A 8 -42.31 26.59 16.06
CA ILE A 8 -41.09 25.78 16.21
C ILE A 8 -41.37 24.42 15.57
N MET A 9 -41.17 24.32 14.25
CA MET A 9 -40.93 23.04 13.60
C MET A 9 -39.52 22.60 13.99
N LYS A 10 -39.40 21.47 14.68
CA LYS A 10 -38.13 20.81 14.95
C LYS A 10 -37.45 20.51 13.60
N PRO A 11 -36.14 20.77 13.44
CA PRO A 11 -35.42 20.21 12.32
C PRO A 11 -35.44 18.68 12.42
N LYS A 12 -36.03 18.00 11.43
CA LYS A 12 -35.61 16.63 11.09
C LYS A 12 -34.29 16.75 10.33
N GLY A 13 -33.21 16.95 11.08
CA GLY A 13 -31.84 16.88 10.59
C GLY A 13 -31.21 15.57 11.08
N SER A 14 -30.75 14.77 10.12
CA SER A 14 -30.15 13.43 10.29
C SER A 14 -29.22 13.28 11.49
N LEU A 15 -29.49 12.26 12.30
CA LEU A 15 -28.49 11.61 13.16
C LEU A 15 -27.66 10.66 12.30
N SER A 16 -26.73 11.17 11.47
CA SER A 16 -25.94 10.27 10.61
C SER A 16 -24.53 10.73 10.22
N ASP A 17 -23.84 11.62 10.94
CA ASP A 17 -22.49 12.06 10.51
C ASP A 17 -21.39 11.80 11.56
N SER A 18 -21.38 10.64 12.21
CA SER A 18 -20.30 10.32 13.18
C SER A 18 -19.88 8.85 13.26
N LYS A 19 -19.95 8.10 12.14
CA LYS A 19 -19.58 6.66 12.14
C LYS A 19 -18.70 6.20 10.98
N ILE A 20 -17.88 7.07 10.37
CA ILE A 20 -17.04 6.63 9.24
C ILE A 20 -15.68 7.32 9.24
N GLU A 21 -14.82 7.05 10.24
CA GLU A 21 -13.38 7.39 10.11
C GLU A 21 -12.43 6.32 10.66
N VAL A 22 -12.86 5.44 11.57
CA VAL A 22 -11.96 4.44 12.19
C VAL A 22 -11.68 3.20 11.33
N ASP A 23 -12.64 2.73 10.53
CA ASP A 23 -12.46 1.52 9.70
C ASP A 23 -11.59 1.74 8.44
N ALA A 24 -11.42 2.99 8.00
CA ALA A 24 -10.63 3.34 6.83
C ALA A 24 -9.13 3.42 7.16
N VAL A 25 -8.79 4.00 8.33
CA VAL A 25 -7.40 4.20 8.77
C VAL A 25 -6.68 2.87 8.99
N GLY A 26 -7.31 1.90 9.66
CA GLY A 26 -6.69 0.59 9.92
C GLY A 26 -6.41 -0.23 8.65
N LYS A 27 -7.25 -0.08 7.61
CA LYS A 27 -7.05 -0.74 6.31
C LYS A 27 -5.93 -0.13 5.49
N GLU A 28 -5.72 1.17 5.63
CA GLU A 28 -4.62 1.86 4.95
C GLU A 28 -3.26 1.48 5.55
N GLU A 29 -3.18 1.41 6.88
CA GLU A 29 -1.96 0.98 7.57
C GLU A 29 -1.62 -0.49 7.27
N GLU A 30 -2.61 -1.39 7.28
CA GLU A 30 -2.42 -2.79 6.89
C GLU A 30 -1.94 -2.92 5.43
N PHE A 31 -2.48 -2.11 4.52
CA PHE A 31 -2.04 -2.07 3.12
C PHE A 31 -0.58 -1.63 3.00
N LYS A 32 -0.19 -0.53 3.67
CA LYS A 32 1.19 -0.03 3.66
C LYS A 32 2.17 -1.08 4.19
N ASN A 33 1.83 -1.74 5.30
CA ASN A 33 2.64 -2.83 5.85
C ASN A 33 2.78 -3.99 4.86
N LYS A 34 1.71 -4.38 4.17
CA LYS A 34 1.75 -5.43 3.13
C LYS A 34 2.62 -5.04 1.93
N ALA A 35 2.63 -3.77 1.54
CA ALA A 35 3.47 -3.27 0.46
C ALA A 35 4.95 -3.24 0.86
N VAL A 36 5.27 -2.86 2.09
CA VAL A 36 6.65 -2.92 2.61
C VAL A 36 7.16 -4.37 2.64
N LEU A 37 6.38 -5.30 3.20
CA LEU A 37 6.74 -6.72 3.20
C LEU A 37 6.86 -7.30 1.78
N LEU A 38 6.05 -6.81 0.84
CA LEU A 38 6.20 -7.15 -0.57
C LEU A 38 7.58 -6.72 -1.09
N PHE A 39 7.93 -5.46 -0.84
CA PHE A 39 9.18 -4.89 -1.31
C PHE A 39 10.41 -5.55 -0.70
N GLU A 40 10.39 -5.86 0.61
CA GLU A 40 11.49 -6.59 1.27
C GLU A 40 11.76 -7.95 0.62
N LYS A 41 10.71 -8.68 0.25
CA LYS A 41 10.87 -9.96 -0.44
C LYS A 41 11.39 -9.78 -1.87
N ILE A 42 10.93 -8.75 -2.57
CA ILE A 42 11.45 -8.40 -3.89
C ILE A 42 12.94 -8.07 -3.81
N LEU A 43 13.37 -7.31 -2.80
CA LEU A 43 14.78 -7.02 -2.54
C LEU A 43 15.60 -8.29 -2.28
N GLU A 44 15.05 -9.26 -1.55
CA GLU A 44 15.72 -10.52 -1.26
C GLU A 44 15.88 -11.39 -2.52
N ASP A 45 14.81 -11.52 -3.32
CA ASP A 45 14.77 -12.48 -4.44
C ASP A 45 15.29 -11.89 -5.76
N PHE A 46 15.20 -10.58 -5.96
CA PHE A 46 15.45 -9.92 -7.25
C PHE A 46 16.36 -8.69 -7.14
N TYR A 47 17.22 -8.63 -6.12
CA TYR A 47 18.05 -7.47 -5.78
C TYR A 47 18.65 -6.71 -6.98
N SER A 48 19.26 -7.44 -7.91
CA SER A 48 19.94 -6.90 -9.10
C SER A 48 19.31 -7.38 -10.41
N GLU A 49 18.17 -8.05 -10.34
CA GLU A 49 17.54 -8.69 -11.49
C GLU A 49 16.21 -8.03 -11.80
N ASP A 50 15.89 -7.93 -13.09
CA ASP A 50 14.55 -7.56 -13.51
C ASP A 50 13.59 -8.72 -13.25
N PHE A 51 12.35 -8.43 -12.89
CA PHE A 51 11.37 -9.45 -12.54
C PHE A 51 9.99 -9.12 -13.09
N THR A 52 9.14 -10.12 -13.28
CA THR A 52 7.77 -9.94 -13.78
C THR A 52 6.74 -10.11 -12.67
N GLU A 53 5.47 -9.73 -12.92
CA GLU A 53 4.37 -10.04 -11.99
C GLU A 53 4.28 -11.55 -11.70
N ARG A 54 4.68 -12.40 -12.66
CA ARG A 54 4.67 -13.86 -12.50
C ARG A 54 5.72 -14.30 -11.49
N ASP A 55 6.93 -13.76 -11.56
CA ASP A 55 8.02 -14.14 -10.66
C ASP A 55 7.68 -13.77 -9.22
N ILE A 56 7.09 -12.59 -9.01
CA ILE A 56 6.59 -12.16 -7.70
C ILE A 56 5.49 -13.11 -7.21
N ARG A 57 4.51 -13.43 -8.06
CA ARG A 57 3.45 -14.38 -7.67
C ARG A 57 4.03 -15.72 -7.26
N ASP A 58 5.00 -16.25 -8.00
CA ASP A 58 5.58 -17.56 -7.76
C ASP A 58 6.48 -17.56 -6.51
N ALA A 59 7.18 -16.46 -6.23
CA ALA A 59 7.93 -16.26 -4.98
C ALA A 59 6.99 -16.18 -3.76
N PHE A 60 5.90 -15.44 -3.86
CA PHE A 60 4.96 -15.22 -2.75
C PHE A 60 4.01 -16.39 -2.50
N SER A 61 3.54 -17.07 -3.55
CA SER A 61 2.62 -18.21 -3.38
C SER A 61 3.30 -19.39 -2.69
N LYS A 62 4.63 -19.52 -2.79
CA LYS A 62 5.42 -20.47 -1.97
C LYS A 62 5.42 -20.12 -0.48
N LEU A 63 5.34 -18.83 -0.13
CA LEU A 63 5.39 -18.33 1.25
C LEU A 63 4.02 -18.33 1.94
N SER A 64 2.98 -17.88 1.25
CA SER A 64 1.64 -17.71 1.83
C SER A 64 0.67 -18.86 1.55
N GLY A 65 1.00 -19.76 0.61
CA GLY A 65 0.07 -20.77 0.11
C GLY A 65 -1.11 -20.19 -0.70
N ASP A 66 -1.13 -18.86 -0.89
CA ASP A 66 -2.21 -18.15 -1.56
C ASP A 66 -1.97 -18.15 -3.08
N LYS A 67 -2.77 -18.94 -3.80
CA LYS A 67 -2.73 -19.07 -5.27
C LYS A 67 -3.45 -17.92 -5.99
N GLY A 68 -4.12 -17.03 -5.24
CA GLY A 68 -5.00 -15.97 -5.76
C GLY A 68 -4.35 -14.59 -5.83
N TYR A 69 -3.02 -14.50 -5.84
CA TYR A 69 -2.28 -13.26 -5.67
C TYR A 69 -2.71 -12.14 -6.64
N ARG A 70 -3.35 -11.09 -6.11
CA ARG A 70 -3.69 -9.84 -6.80
C ARG A 70 -3.06 -8.64 -6.09
N ARG A 71 -1.73 -8.61 -5.95
CA ARG A 71 -1.04 -7.44 -5.36
C ARG A 71 -0.69 -6.32 -6.34
N LYS A 72 -1.51 -6.15 -7.38
CA LYS A 72 -1.35 -5.09 -8.38
C LYS A 72 -1.38 -3.70 -7.73
N ARG A 73 -2.16 -3.52 -6.67
CA ARG A 73 -2.25 -2.26 -5.93
C ARG A 73 -0.98 -1.98 -5.15
N GLU A 74 -0.39 -2.99 -4.51
CA GLU A 74 0.86 -2.86 -3.77
C GLU A 74 2.02 -2.58 -4.75
N LEU A 75 2.09 -3.28 -5.89
CA LEU A 75 3.12 -2.98 -6.92
C LEU A 75 2.98 -1.56 -7.46
N GLN A 76 1.75 -1.13 -7.75
CA GLN A 76 1.49 0.24 -8.18
C GLN A 76 1.93 1.26 -7.12
N TYR A 77 1.61 1.00 -5.85
CA TYR A 77 2.06 1.84 -4.74
C TYR A 77 3.59 1.90 -4.64
N LEU A 78 4.29 0.77 -4.80
CA LEU A 78 5.75 0.74 -4.78
C LEU A 78 6.37 1.54 -5.94
N ILE A 79 5.72 1.60 -7.09
CA ILE A 79 6.13 2.46 -8.21
C ILE A 79 5.89 3.93 -7.87
N GLU A 80 4.71 4.28 -7.35
CA GLU A 80 4.36 5.65 -6.95
C GLU A 80 5.28 6.18 -5.84
N GLU A 81 5.72 5.32 -4.93
CA GLU A 81 6.68 5.65 -3.89
C GLU A 81 8.13 5.78 -4.41
N GLY A 82 8.38 5.43 -5.68
CA GLY A 82 9.69 5.44 -6.32
C GLY A 82 10.60 4.31 -5.84
N LEU A 83 10.05 3.19 -5.40
CA LEU A 83 10.81 2.01 -4.95
C LEU A 83 11.05 1.03 -6.10
N LEU A 84 10.12 0.97 -7.05
CA LEU A 84 10.20 0.17 -8.26
C LEU A 84 10.05 1.06 -9.49
N ASP A 85 10.75 0.69 -10.56
CA ASP A 85 10.44 1.17 -11.90
C ASP A 85 9.77 0.05 -12.69
N TYR A 86 8.84 0.41 -13.56
CA TYR A 86 8.20 -0.53 -14.50
C TYR A 86 8.62 -0.19 -15.92
N ASP A 87 9.15 -1.18 -16.63
CA ASP A 87 9.43 -1.11 -18.06
C ASP A 87 8.21 -1.60 -18.83
N GLU A 88 7.52 -0.68 -19.52
CA GLU A 88 6.34 -1.02 -20.31
C GLU A 88 6.66 -1.87 -21.54
N GLU A 89 7.86 -1.74 -22.11
CA GLU A 89 8.27 -2.45 -23.33
C GLU A 89 8.52 -3.92 -23.02
N ASN A 90 9.30 -4.19 -21.96
CA ASN A 90 9.65 -5.53 -21.53
C ASN A 90 8.62 -6.15 -20.56
N LYS A 91 7.69 -5.34 -20.05
CA LYS A 91 6.68 -5.72 -19.03
C LYS A 91 7.32 -6.33 -17.78
N ASN A 92 8.47 -5.78 -17.40
CA ASN A 92 9.21 -6.17 -16.21
C ASN A 92 9.31 -4.99 -15.24
N TYR A 93 9.65 -5.31 -14.01
CA TYR A 93 9.90 -4.38 -12.92
C TYR A 93 11.37 -4.49 -12.55
N LYS A 94 11.90 -3.39 -12.04
CA LYS A 94 13.23 -3.35 -11.45
C LYS A 94 13.21 -2.51 -10.17
N ILE A 95 14.10 -2.82 -9.24
CA ILE A 95 14.28 -1.99 -8.04
C ILE A 95 14.91 -0.66 -8.46
N ASN A 96 14.31 0.44 -8.01
CA ASN A 96 14.85 1.78 -8.24
C ASN A 96 15.95 2.08 -7.20
N HIS A 97 17.16 1.58 -7.47
CA HIS A 97 18.33 1.78 -6.62
C HIS A 97 18.76 3.26 -6.48
N ALA A 98 18.27 4.14 -7.34
CA ALA A 98 18.51 5.59 -7.22
C ALA A 98 17.63 6.25 -6.14
N SER A 99 16.61 5.55 -5.64
CA SER A 99 15.69 6.07 -4.63
C SER A 99 16.32 6.07 -3.24
N PRO A 100 16.36 7.24 -2.55
CA PRO A 100 16.84 7.32 -1.17
C PRO A 100 16.04 6.44 -0.20
N LYS A 101 14.76 6.19 -0.50
CA LYS A 101 13.91 5.34 0.34
C LYS A 101 14.36 3.88 0.28
N VAL A 102 14.77 3.40 -0.89
CA VAL A 102 15.32 2.04 -1.05
C VAL A 102 16.60 1.91 -0.23
N ALA A 103 17.49 2.90 -0.28
CA ALA A 103 18.72 2.91 0.52
C ALA A 103 18.44 2.83 2.04
N ILE A 104 17.46 3.60 2.54
CA ILE A 104 17.06 3.57 3.96
C ILE A 104 16.49 2.21 4.35
N ILE A 105 15.62 1.62 3.51
CA ILE A 105 15.04 0.30 3.77
C ILE A 105 16.13 -0.77 3.79
N MET A 106 17.10 -0.71 2.88
CA MET A 106 18.21 -1.64 2.83
C MET A 106 19.14 -1.52 4.06
N GLU A 107 19.47 -0.30 4.49
CA GLU A 107 20.27 -0.07 5.69
C GLU A 107 19.57 -0.60 6.96
N ASN A 108 18.27 -0.35 7.07
CA ASN A 108 17.47 -0.86 8.19
C ASN A 108 17.27 -2.38 8.15
N GLY A 109 17.08 -2.96 6.97
CA GLY A 109 16.94 -4.40 6.77
C GLY A 109 18.22 -5.18 7.10
N LEU A 110 19.40 -4.61 6.84
CA LEU A 110 20.68 -5.18 7.29
C LEU A 110 20.83 -5.09 8.82
N ASN A 111 20.45 -3.98 9.42
CA ASN A 111 20.56 -3.78 10.88
C ASN A 111 19.62 -4.70 11.67
N ALA A 112 18.44 -5.04 11.12
CA ALA A 112 17.48 -5.95 11.74
C ALA A 112 17.92 -7.42 11.73
N LYS A 113 18.82 -7.85 10.83
CA LYS A 113 19.34 -9.23 10.76
C LYS A 113 20.55 -9.49 11.68
N ASN A 114 21.13 -8.45 12.27
CA ASN A 114 22.34 -8.52 13.12
C ASN A 114 22.05 -8.38 14.64
N ASN A 115 20.79 -8.33 15.05
CA ASN A 115 20.32 -8.38 16.45
C ASN A 115 19.49 -9.64 16.68
#